data_AF-A0A351SN64-F1
#
_entry.id   AF-A0A351SN64-F1
#
_cell.length_a   1.000
_cell.length_b   1.000
_cell.length_c   1.000
_cell.angle_alpha   90.00
_cell.angle_beta   90.00
_cell.angle_gamma   90.00
#
_symmetry.space_group_name_H-M   'P 1'
#
loop_
_entity.id
_entity.type
_entity.pdbx_description
1 polymer ?
#
loop_
_entity_poly.entity_id
_entity_poly.type
_entity_poly.pdbx_seq_one_letter_code
_entity_poly.pdbx_strand_id
1 'polypeptide(L)'
;MNKLKNRLRSGLAYLRTSWQKCSLKQKIWWLAGGLAAPLVVYLLIALSSVSAGEVRLAELAGSWTKEKVCHEACASNRRALEEAIIDELTGSTRSARRTARRLEIYFLDEDSDAAFRQRLVSILGRAFGPDDLPPYLSDYLAREDGQADVRAAIIDVYGTAFSPDYYLTVVKGSGETSLKQAAVRALSVYPDKVFNFSAAQLATIGESVFDKTLPQSLRAALVLLLSDYYSLFPTETDKLLRTIYGADKEVDVISRAFAADILNRHGQKTWLLPDISEAQWAEYYNN
;
A
#
# COMPACT_ATOMS: atom_id res chain seq x y z
N MET A 1 -23.18 -23.36 45.58
CA MET A 1 -24.45 -23.09 44.86
C MET A 1 -25.64 -22.67 45.75
N ASN A 2 -25.96 -23.39 46.85
CA ASN A 2 -27.13 -23.06 47.70
C ASN A 2 -27.08 -21.67 48.38
N LYS A 3 -25.90 -21.20 48.79
CA LYS A 3 -25.72 -19.83 49.34
C LYS A 3 -26.08 -18.73 48.34
N LEU A 4 -25.77 -18.91 47.05
CA LEU A 4 -26.08 -17.93 46.01
C LEU A 4 -27.59 -17.89 45.73
N LYS A 5 -28.24 -19.05 45.63
CA LYS A 5 -29.70 -19.17 45.46
C LYS A 5 -30.48 -18.52 46.61
N ASN A 6 -30.03 -18.71 47.85
CA ASN A 6 -30.70 -18.11 49.01
C ASN A 6 -30.54 -16.59 49.04
N ARG A 7 -29.37 -16.05 48.67
CA ARG A 7 -29.16 -14.60 48.55
C ARG A 7 -30.01 -13.95 47.44
N LEU A 8 -30.18 -14.63 46.31
CA LEU A 8 -31.07 -14.17 45.23
C LEU A 8 -32.54 -14.17 45.66
N ARG A 9 -33.00 -15.23 46.36
CA ARG A 9 -34.38 -15.31 46.87
C ARG A 9 -34.69 -14.21 47.88
N SER A 10 -33.78 -13.94 48.83
CA SER A 10 -33.97 -12.86 49.80
C SER A 10 -33.96 -11.47 49.14
N GLY A 11 -33.09 -11.26 48.15
CA GLY A 11 -33.05 -10.03 47.36
C GLY A 11 -34.34 -9.79 46.56
N LEU A 12 -34.88 -10.82 45.91
CA LEU A 12 -36.14 -10.74 45.17
C LEU A 12 -37.36 -10.49 46.09
N ALA A 13 -37.39 -11.11 47.28
CA ALA A 13 -38.44 -10.89 48.26
C ALA A 13 -38.44 -9.45 48.80
N TYR A 14 -37.25 -8.88 49.03
CA TYR A 14 -37.08 -7.48 49.42
C TYR A 14 -37.55 -6.52 48.32
N LEU A 15 -37.17 -6.78 47.06
CA LEU A 15 -37.61 -5.98 45.92
C LEU A 15 -39.14 -6.01 45.75
N ARG A 16 -39.78 -7.18 45.96
CA ARG A 16 -41.24 -7.33 45.86
C ARG A 16 -42.01 -6.55 46.93
N THR A 17 -41.54 -6.60 48.18
CA THR A 17 -42.19 -5.89 49.30
C THR A 17 -42.01 -4.38 49.18
N SER A 18 -40.84 -3.93 48.73
CA SER A 18 -40.59 -2.51 48.43
C SER A 18 -41.45 -2.02 47.25
N TRP A 19 -41.62 -2.84 46.21
CA TRP A 19 -42.48 -2.54 45.06
C TRP A 19 -43.96 -2.35 45.44
N GLN A 20 -44.48 -3.18 46.35
CA GLN A 20 -45.87 -3.08 46.79
C GLN A 20 -46.18 -1.78 47.53
N LYS A 21 -45.20 -1.21 48.24
CA LYS A 21 -45.33 0.04 49.01
C LYS A 21 -45.17 1.32 48.18
N CYS A 22 -44.69 1.23 46.93
CA CYS A 22 -44.52 2.39 46.06
C CYS A 22 -45.84 2.88 45.46
N SER A 23 -45.97 4.20 45.35
CA SER A 23 -47.08 4.85 44.61
C SER A 23 -47.04 4.51 43.11
N LEU A 24 -48.17 4.64 42.40
CA LEU A 24 -48.25 4.37 40.96
C LEU A 24 -47.24 5.21 40.15
N LYS A 25 -47.04 6.49 40.51
CA LYS A 25 -46.04 7.37 39.89
C LYS A 25 -44.63 6.83 40.06
N GLN A 26 -44.27 6.37 41.27
CA GLN A 26 -42.97 5.76 41.54
C GLN A 26 -42.78 4.46 40.75
N LYS A 27 -43.82 3.62 40.63
CA LYS A 27 -43.77 2.39 39.82
C LYS A 27 -43.50 2.68 38.34
N ILE A 28 -44.15 3.70 37.77
CA ILE A 28 -43.90 4.13 36.38
C ILE A 28 -42.46 4.62 36.23
N TRP A 29 -41.94 5.43 37.16
CA TRP A 29 -40.54 5.87 37.15
C TRP A 29 -39.54 4.71 37.27
N TRP A 30 -39.83 3.71 38.10
CA TRP A 30 -38.99 2.52 38.21
C TRP A 30 -39.03 1.64 36.95
N LEU A 31 -40.19 1.49 36.29
CA LEU A 31 -40.29 0.78 35.00
C LEU A 31 -39.56 1.54 33.89
N ALA A 32 -39.78 2.86 33.79
CA ALA A 32 -39.11 3.71 32.81
C ALA A 32 -37.60 3.74 33.03
N GLY A 33 -37.14 3.90 34.28
CA GLY A 33 -35.72 3.83 34.65
C GLY A 33 -35.12 2.44 34.43
N GLY A 34 -35.89 1.38 34.70
CA GLY A 34 -35.49 -0.01 34.46
C GLY A 34 -35.36 -0.37 32.98
N LEU A 35 -36.10 0.29 32.09
CA LEU A 35 -35.96 0.17 30.63
C LEU A 35 -34.89 1.12 30.06
N ALA A 36 -34.76 2.33 30.61
CA ALA A 36 -33.76 3.30 30.18
C ALA A 36 -32.34 2.90 30.58
N ALA A 37 -32.15 2.32 31.77
CA ALA A 37 -30.83 1.89 32.24
C ALA A 37 -30.11 0.89 31.31
N PRO A 38 -30.72 -0.23 30.86
CA PRO A 38 -30.06 -1.13 29.92
C PRO A 38 -29.81 -0.48 28.56
N LEU A 39 -30.67 0.45 28.12
CA LEU A 39 -30.46 1.20 26.89
C LEU A 39 -29.27 2.16 26.99
N VAL A 40 -29.13 2.87 28.12
CA VAL A 40 -27.98 3.73 28.41
C VAL A 40 -26.71 2.91 28.54
N VAL A 41 -26.74 1.79 29.24
CA VAL A 41 -25.59 0.87 29.35
C VAL A 41 -25.21 0.32 27.97
N TYR A 42 -26.19 -0.10 27.16
CA TYR A 42 -25.95 -0.53 25.79
C TYR A 42 -25.32 0.58 24.96
N LEU A 43 -25.83 1.80 25.04
CA LEU A 43 -25.32 2.94 24.29
C LEU A 43 -23.91 3.32 24.73
N LEU A 44 -23.60 3.29 26.02
CA LEU A 44 -22.24 3.49 26.55
C LEU A 44 -21.28 2.39 26.08
N ILE A 45 -21.71 1.13 26.11
CA ILE A 45 -20.90 0.01 25.60
C ILE A 45 -20.68 0.19 24.10
N ALA A 46 -21.72 0.48 23.32
CA ALA A 46 -21.65 0.70 21.88
C ALA A 46 -20.69 1.85 21.54
N LEU A 47 -20.81 2.99 22.23
CA LEU A 47 -19.90 4.13 22.05
C LEU A 47 -18.45 3.82 22.45
N SER A 48 -18.24 3.02 23.50
CA SER A 48 -16.88 2.57 23.88
C SER A 48 -16.32 1.49 22.95
N SER A 49 -17.18 0.84 22.17
CA SER A 49 -16.82 -0.27 21.29
C SER A 49 -16.34 0.17 19.91
N VAL A 50 -16.57 1.43 19.53
CA VAL A 50 -16.06 2.03 18.29
C VAL A 50 -14.83 2.89 18.64
N SER A 51 -13.69 2.61 18.03
CA SER A 51 -12.51 3.47 18.22
C SER A 51 -12.65 4.78 17.44
N ALA A 52 -11.90 5.81 17.85
CA ALA A 52 -11.85 7.06 17.09
C ALA A 52 -11.34 6.80 15.66
N GLY A 53 -10.33 5.95 15.49
CA GLY A 53 -9.79 5.53 14.20
C GLY A 53 -10.83 4.85 13.30
N GLU A 54 -11.73 4.02 13.85
CA GLU A 54 -12.83 3.43 13.07
C GLU A 54 -13.80 4.49 12.53
N VAL A 55 -14.13 5.50 13.35
CA VAL A 55 -14.97 6.64 12.91
C VAL A 55 -14.25 7.44 11.83
N ARG A 56 -12.98 7.78 12.05
CA ARG A 56 -12.16 8.56 11.10
C ARG A 56 -11.96 7.83 9.78
N LEU A 57 -11.80 6.52 9.82
CA LEU A 57 -11.69 5.68 8.63
C LEU A 57 -13.01 5.62 7.86
N ALA A 58 -14.15 5.54 8.56
CA ALA A 58 -15.47 5.60 7.92
C ALA A 58 -15.73 7.00 7.31
N GLU A 59 -15.34 8.08 7.99
CA GLU A 59 -15.39 9.44 7.45
C GLU A 59 -14.50 9.58 6.20
N LEU A 60 -13.28 9.02 6.26
CA LEU A 60 -12.36 9.01 5.13
C LEU A 60 -12.99 8.28 3.95
N ALA A 61 -13.42 7.03 4.13
CA ALA A 61 -14.09 6.23 3.09
C ALA A 61 -15.30 6.98 2.49
N GLY A 62 -16.13 7.58 3.34
CA GLY A 62 -17.28 8.39 2.92
C GLY A 62 -16.92 9.64 2.13
N SER A 63 -15.71 10.18 2.28
CA SER A 63 -15.23 11.32 1.49
C SER A 63 -14.83 10.92 0.07
N TRP A 64 -14.52 9.65 -0.19
CA TRP A 64 -14.14 9.14 -1.52
C TRP A 64 -15.34 8.81 -2.40
N THR A 65 -16.52 8.61 -1.82
CA THR A 65 -17.76 8.28 -2.56
C THR A 65 -18.56 9.49 -3.02
N LYS A 66 -18.26 10.70 -2.52
CA LYS A 66 -19.19 11.85 -2.63
C LYS A 66 -18.82 12.96 -3.61
N GLU A 67 -17.57 13.10 -4.08
CA GLU A 67 -17.19 14.20 -4.96
C GLU A 67 -16.15 13.80 -6.03
N LYS A 68 -16.41 14.14 -7.30
CA LYS A 68 -15.49 13.92 -8.43
C LYS A 68 -14.32 14.92 -8.49
N VAL A 69 -14.33 15.96 -7.66
CA VAL A 69 -13.24 16.96 -7.59
C VAL A 69 -13.01 17.34 -6.12
N CYS A 70 -11.91 16.87 -5.55
CA CYS A 70 -11.51 17.23 -4.20
C CYS A 70 -10.76 18.57 -4.23
N HIS A 71 -11.39 19.64 -3.72
CA HIS A 71 -10.74 20.94 -3.54
C HIS A 71 -9.78 20.94 -2.33
N GLU A 72 -9.04 22.03 -2.12
CA GLU A 72 -8.04 22.17 -1.06
C GLU A 72 -8.57 21.81 0.35
N ALA A 73 -9.79 22.24 0.69
CA ALA A 73 -10.41 21.93 1.97
C ALA A 73 -10.69 20.42 2.13
N CYS A 74 -11.17 19.75 1.08
CA CYS A 74 -11.37 18.30 1.06
C CYS A 74 -10.02 17.57 1.24
N ALA A 75 -8.99 18.01 0.52
CA ALA A 75 -7.65 17.41 0.61
C ALA A 75 -7.05 17.59 2.00
N SER A 76 -7.17 18.79 2.59
CA SER A 76 -6.73 19.06 3.95
C SER A 76 -7.47 18.21 4.98
N ASN A 77 -8.79 18.04 4.83
CA ASN A 77 -9.57 17.19 5.73
C ASN A 77 -9.15 15.72 5.63
N ARG A 78 -8.97 15.19 4.41
CA ARG A 78 -8.51 13.80 4.21
C ARG A 78 -7.16 13.56 4.87
N ARG A 79 -6.20 14.49 4.70
CA ARG A 79 -4.89 14.40 5.39
C ARG A 79 -5.05 14.38 6.91
N ALA A 80 -5.89 15.25 7.48
CA ALA A 80 -6.13 15.26 8.93
C ALA A 80 -6.74 13.95 9.44
N LEU A 81 -7.67 13.35 8.68
CA LEU A 81 -8.23 12.03 9.00
C LEU A 81 -7.16 10.94 8.96
N GLU A 82 -6.29 10.96 7.95
CA GLU A 82 -5.21 10.00 7.78
C GLU A 82 -4.18 10.09 8.89
N GLU A 83 -3.71 11.29 9.26
CA GLU A 83 -2.79 11.46 10.40
C GLU A 83 -3.40 10.89 11.68
N ALA A 84 -4.68 11.19 11.95
CA ALA A 84 -5.36 10.65 13.13
C ALA A 84 -5.47 9.11 13.12
N ILE A 85 -5.64 8.50 11.95
CA ILE A 85 -5.64 7.04 11.80
C ILE A 85 -4.23 6.50 12.06
N ILE A 86 -3.19 7.12 11.48
CA ILE A 86 -1.79 6.72 11.64
C ILE A 86 -1.37 6.80 13.12
N ASP A 87 -1.70 7.91 13.79
CA ASP A 87 -1.43 8.10 15.22
C ASP A 87 -2.09 7.01 16.08
N GLU A 88 -3.30 6.58 15.73
CA GLU A 88 -3.96 5.49 16.45
C GLU A 88 -3.31 4.13 16.15
N LEU A 89 -2.92 3.86 14.90
CA LEU A 89 -2.30 2.61 14.47
C LEU A 89 -0.92 2.38 15.09
N THR A 90 -0.13 3.45 15.23
CA THR A 90 1.20 3.40 15.87
C THR A 90 1.12 3.13 17.38
N GLY A 91 -0.04 3.36 18.00
CA GLY A 91 -0.27 3.04 19.41
C GLY A 91 -0.43 1.53 19.67
N SER A 92 0.02 1.06 20.84
CA SER A 92 -0.09 -0.36 21.24
C SER A 92 -1.45 -0.75 21.84
N THR A 93 -2.53 -0.11 21.39
CA THR A 93 -3.84 -0.16 22.02
C THR A 93 -4.79 -1.20 21.41
N ARG A 94 -5.84 -1.58 22.16
CA ARG A 94 -6.94 -2.40 21.61
C ARG A 94 -7.70 -1.67 20.49
N SER A 95 -7.69 -0.34 20.48
CA SER A 95 -8.20 0.50 19.40
C SER A 95 -7.39 0.33 18.12
N ALA A 96 -6.06 0.37 18.18
CA ALA A 96 -5.18 0.17 17.02
C ALA A 96 -5.49 -1.14 16.27
N ARG A 97 -5.63 -2.26 17.00
CA ARG A 97 -5.97 -3.56 16.39
C ARG A 97 -7.35 -3.58 15.72
N ARG A 98 -8.34 -2.85 16.27
CA ARG A 98 -9.67 -2.74 15.68
C ARG A 98 -9.62 -1.91 14.39
N THR A 99 -8.94 -0.77 14.44
CA THR A 99 -8.73 0.11 13.28
C THR A 99 -7.96 -0.60 12.16
N ALA A 100 -6.89 -1.34 12.48
CA ALA A 100 -6.15 -2.15 11.51
C ALA A 100 -7.04 -3.23 10.84
N ARG A 101 -7.85 -3.95 11.63
CA ARG A 101 -8.81 -4.92 11.09
C ARG A 101 -9.87 -4.25 10.21
N ARG A 102 -10.30 -3.03 10.56
CA ARG A 102 -11.27 -2.30 9.74
C ARG A 102 -10.66 -1.82 8.42
N LEU A 103 -9.39 -1.40 8.43
CA LEU A 103 -8.63 -1.09 7.21
C LEU A 103 -8.56 -2.29 6.26
N GLU A 104 -8.22 -3.46 6.79
CA GLU A 104 -8.20 -4.72 6.03
C GLU A 104 -9.56 -5.00 5.39
N ILE A 105 -10.66 -4.85 6.14
CA ILE A 105 -12.02 -5.03 5.61
C ILE A 105 -12.30 -4.07 4.44
N TYR A 106 -11.99 -2.77 4.58
CA TYR A 106 -12.18 -1.82 3.49
C TYR A 106 -11.27 -2.10 2.29
N PHE A 107 -10.05 -2.59 2.52
CA PHE A 107 -9.12 -2.92 1.45
C PHE A 107 -9.59 -4.14 0.63
N LEU A 108 -10.08 -5.17 1.32
CA LEU A 108 -10.54 -6.41 0.72
C LEU A 108 -11.96 -6.33 0.13
N ASP A 109 -12.72 -5.30 0.47
CA ASP A 109 -14.04 -5.03 -0.10
C ASP A 109 -13.93 -4.75 -1.61
N GLU A 110 -14.45 -5.65 -2.44
CA GLU A 110 -14.39 -5.56 -3.91
C GLU A 110 -15.09 -4.31 -4.47
N ASP A 111 -16.06 -3.75 -3.75
CA ASP A 111 -16.78 -2.53 -4.13
C ASP A 111 -15.99 -1.24 -3.80
N SER A 112 -14.88 -1.34 -3.05
CA SER A 112 -14.06 -0.19 -2.70
C SER A 112 -13.23 0.32 -3.88
N ASP A 113 -13.28 1.64 -4.07
CA ASP A 113 -12.55 2.38 -5.09
C ASP A 113 -11.03 2.12 -5.05
N ALA A 114 -10.41 1.99 -6.22
CA ALA A 114 -8.99 1.68 -6.37
C ALA A 114 -8.09 2.73 -5.71
N ALA A 115 -8.39 4.01 -5.93
CA ALA A 115 -7.59 5.11 -5.38
C ALA A 115 -7.75 5.20 -3.86
N PHE A 116 -8.93 4.86 -3.33
CA PHE A 116 -9.11 4.69 -1.88
C PHE A 116 -8.24 3.55 -1.33
N ARG A 117 -8.20 2.38 -1.98
CA ARG A 117 -7.34 1.25 -1.55
C ARG A 117 -5.86 1.62 -1.58
N GLN A 118 -5.39 2.31 -2.62
CA GLN A 118 -4.02 2.83 -2.68
C GLN A 118 -3.75 3.76 -1.48
N ARG A 119 -4.74 4.56 -1.09
CA ARG A 119 -4.60 5.42 0.10
C ARG A 119 -4.49 4.62 1.38
N LEU A 120 -5.24 3.52 1.52
CA LEU A 120 -5.11 2.62 2.67
C LEU A 120 -3.71 2.00 2.76
N VAL A 121 -3.14 1.57 1.63
CA VAL A 121 -1.75 1.09 1.56
C VAL A 121 -0.77 2.15 2.06
N SER A 122 -0.93 3.40 1.62
CA SER A 122 -0.09 4.51 2.08
C SER A 122 -0.21 4.79 3.58
N ILE A 123 -1.42 4.72 4.15
CA ILE A 123 -1.65 4.86 5.60
C ILE A 123 -0.90 3.77 6.37
N LEU A 124 -1.00 2.53 5.92
CA LEU A 124 -0.35 1.38 6.57
C LEU A 124 1.18 1.49 6.51
N GLY A 125 1.74 1.83 5.35
CA GLY A 125 3.18 1.99 5.20
C GLY A 125 3.74 3.13 6.05
N ARG A 126 2.97 4.20 6.25
CA ARG A 126 3.35 5.30 7.15
C ARG A 126 3.23 4.93 8.63
N ALA A 127 2.26 4.09 8.99
CA ALA A 127 2.05 3.67 10.38
C ALA A 127 3.05 2.59 10.83
N PHE A 128 3.38 1.63 9.96
CA PHE A 128 4.19 0.46 10.33
C PHE A 128 5.59 0.45 9.71
N GLY A 129 5.81 1.26 8.67
CA GLY A 129 7.06 1.30 7.91
C GLY A 129 7.05 0.42 6.66
N PRO A 130 8.02 0.62 5.75
CA PRO A 130 8.11 -0.10 4.47
C PRO A 130 8.50 -1.58 4.61
N ASP A 131 9.01 -1.98 5.77
CA ASP A 131 9.47 -3.36 6.02
C ASP A 131 8.41 -4.24 6.71
N ASP A 132 7.31 -3.65 7.20
CA ASP A 132 6.24 -4.38 7.90
C ASP A 132 5.01 -4.55 6.99
N LEU A 133 5.16 -5.38 5.96
CA LEU A 133 4.10 -5.69 5.01
C LEU A 133 3.02 -6.59 5.66
N PRO A 134 1.76 -6.13 5.77
CA PRO A 134 0.68 -6.97 6.27
C PRO A 134 0.43 -8.19 5.37
N PRO A 135 0.14 -9.39 5.93
CA PRO A 135 -0.05 -10.62 5.16
C PRO A 135 -1.11 -10.50 4.05
N TYR A 136 -2.23 -9.85 4.32
CA TYR A 136 -3.30 -9.69 3.32
C TYR A 136 -2.89 -8.83 2.11
N LEU A 137 -1.92 -7.92 2.27
CA LEU A 137 -1.35 -7.16 1.14
C LEU A 137 -0.40 -8.04 0.32
N SER A 138 0.38 -8.90 0.99
CA SER A 138 1.20 -9.91 0.31
C SER A 138 0.34 -10.88 -0.50
N ASP A 139 -0.75 -11.38 0.09
CA ASP A 139 -1.70 -12.26 -0.57
C ASP A 139 -2.36 -11.56 -1.76
N TYR A 140 -2.76 -10.29 -1.61
CA TYR A 140 -3.32 -9.49 -2.69
C TYR A 140 -2.32 -9.27 -3.84
N LEU A 141 -1.04 -9.06 -3.53
CA LEU A 141 -0.01 -8.85 -4.53
C LEU A 141 0.26 -10.10 -5.39
N ALA A 142 0.07 -11.29 -4.80
CA ALA A 142 0.22 -12.58 -5.46
C ALA A 142 -0.99 -12.96 -6.36
N ARG A 143 -2.13 -12.28 -6.21
CA ARG A 143 -3.33 -12.52 -7.02
C ARG A 143 -3.14 -12.03 -8.46
N GLU A 144 -3.52 -12.88 -9.42
CA GLU A 144 -3.54 -12.52 -10.84
C GLU A 144 -4.66 -11.55 -11.20
N ASP A 145 -5.79 -11.62 -10.49
CA ASP A 145 -6.97 -10.76 -10.67
C ASP A 145 -6.91 -9.45 -9.87
N GLY A 146 -5.83 -9.21 -9.13
CA GLY A 146 -5.63 -7.98 -8.38
C GLY A 146 -5.40 -6.78 -9.30
N GLN A 147 -6.10 -5.67 -9.04
CA GLN A 147 -5.97 -4.43 -9.82
C GLN A 147 -4.51 -3.95 -9.83
N ALA A 148 -3.95 -3.74 -11.02
CA ALA A 148 -2.53 -3.47 -11.20
C ALA A 148 -2.06 -2.21 -10.47
N ASP A 149 -2.84 -1.13 -10.48
CA ASP A 149 -2.47 0.12 -9.82
C ASP A 149 -2.46 -0.01 -8.29
N VAL A 150 -3.31 -0.86 -7.71
CA VAL A 150 -3.28 -1.15 -6.27
C VAL A 150 -2.05 -1.99 -5.93
N ARG A 151 -1.72 -2.99 -6.76
CA ARG A 151 -0.51 -3.80 -6.62
C ARG A 151 0.76 -2.95 -6.76
N ALA A 152 0.77 -2.01 -7.70
CA ALA A 152 1.84 -1.04 -7.89
C ALA A 152 2.03 -0.17 -6.63
N ALA A 153 0.94 0.32 -6.03
CA ALA A 153 1.02 1.08 -4.79
C ALA A 153 1.56 0.26 -3.61
N ILE A 154 1.25 -1.04 -3.52
CA ILE A 154 1.87 -1.94 -2.52
C ILE A 154 3.39 -2.00 -2.73
N ILE A 155 3.84 -2.20 -3.97
CA ILE A 155 5.28 -2.23 -4.28
C ILE A 155 5.96 -0.88 -4.00
N ASP A 156 5.34 0.24 -4.37
CA ASP A 156 5.92 1.57 -4.15
C ASP A 156 6.08 1.89 -2.64
N VAL A 157 5.20 1.35 -1.78
CA VAL A 157 5.25 1.57 -0.33
C VAL A 157 6.13 0.55 0.38
N TYR A 158 6.06 -0.72 -0.01
CA TYR A 158 6.73 -1.85 0.64
C TYR A 158 7.87 -2.43 -0.22
N GLY A 159 8.50 -1.59 -1.03
CA GLY A 159 9.49 -1.98 -2.04
C GLY A 159 10.73 -2.70 -1.48
N THR A 160 10.97 -2.62 -0.17
CA THR A 160 12.07 -3.30 0.51
C THR A 160 11.69 -4.68 1.04
N ALA A 161 10.40 -5.01 1.11
CA ALA A 161 9.90 -6.26 1.67
C ALA A 161 10.11 -7.48 0.76
N PHE A 162 10.46 -7.28 -0.51
CA PHE A 162 10.64 -8.35 -1.50
C PHE A 162 12.08 -8.38 -2.04
N SER A 163 12.50 -9.52 -2.59
CA SER A 163 13.83 -9.64 -3.20
C SER A 163 13.89 -8.93 -4.56
N PRO A 164 15.08 -8.52 -5.02
CA PRO A 164 15.24 -8.01 -6.39
C PRO A 164 14.76 -8.97 -7.48
N ASP A 165 14.92 -10.28 -7.28
CA ASP A 165 14.46 -11.31 -8.24
C ASP A 165 12.93 -11.33 -8.39
N TYR A 166 12.20 -11.04 -7.31
CA TYR A 166 10.75 -10.89 -7.37
C TYR A 166 10.37 -9.74 -8.34
N TYR A 167 11.01 -8.58 -8.22
CA TYR A 167 10.71 -7.44 -9.10
C TYR A 167 11.06 -7.70 -10.56
N LEU A 168 12.17 -8.38 -10.83
CA LEU A 168 12.53 -8.77 -12.20
C LEU A 168 11.54 -9.78 -12.78
N THR A 169 10.98 -10.68 -11.96
CA THR A 169 9.88 -11.56 -12.36
C THR A 169 8.62 -10.76 -12.74
N VAL A 170 8.28 -9.73 -11.97
CA VAL A 170 7.16 -8.82 -12.27
C VAL A 170 7.38 -8.09 -13.60
N VAL A 171 8.59 -7.58 -13.84
CA VAL A 171 8.95 -6.89 -15.09
C VAL A 171 8.80 -7.82 -16.31
N LYS A 172 9.24 -9.07 -16.20
CA LYS A 172 9.17 -10.08 -17.27
C LYS A 172 7.76 -10.64 -17.49
N GLY A 173 6.90 -10.59 -16.47
CA GLY A 173 5.55 -11.15 -16.53
C GLY A 173 4.61 -10.43 -17.50
N SER A 174 3.41 -10.96 -17.70
CA SER A 174 2.36 -10.39 -18.57
C SER A 174 1.52 -9.29 -17.90
N GLY A 175 2.01 -8.68 -16.83
CA GLY A 175 1.29 -7.65 -16.07
C GLY A 175 1.22 -6.28 -16.77
N GLU A 176 0.38 -5.39 -16.23
CA GLU A 176 0.24 -4.03 -16.73
C GLU A 176 1.50 -3.18 -16.51
N THR A 177 1.67 -2.14 -17.33
CA THR A 177 2.83 -1.24 -17.32
C THR A 177 3.03 -0.56 -15.96
N SER A 178 1.96 -0.13 -15.27
CA SER A 178 2.07 0.57 -13.98
C SER A 178 2.73 -0.30 -12.92
N LEU A 179 2.38 -1.59 -12.87
CA LEU A 179 2.98 -2.56 -11.95
C LEU A 179 4.46 -2.81 -12.28
N LYS A 180 4.80 -2.94 -13.56
CA LYS A 180 6.20 -3.12 -14.00
C LYS A 180 7.05 -1.89 -13.68
N GLN A 181 6.51 -0.70 -13.86
CA GLN A 181 7.19 0.55 -13.51
C GLN A 181 7.46 0.63 -11.99
N ALA A 182 6.48 0.26 -11.15
CA ALA A 182 6.69 0.19 -9.70
C ALA A 182 7.80 -0.80 -9.33
N ALA A 183 7.86 -1.97 -9.98
CA ALA A 183 8.93 -2.95 -9.76
C ALA A 183 10.32 -2.40 -10.14
N VAL A 184 10.45 -1.69 -11.26
CA VAL A 184 11.73 -1.06 -11.64
C VAL A 184 12.11 0.07 -10.68
N ARG A 185 11.15 0.88 -10.21
CA ARG A 185 11.41 1.89 -9.18
C ARG A 185 11.90 1.26 -7.88
N ALA A 186 11.24 0.19 -7.41
CA ALA A 186 11.64 -0.54 -6.22
C ALA A 186 13.08 -1.08 -6.32
N LEU A 187 13.48 -1.61 -7.49
CA LEU A 187 14.87 -2.00 -7.75
C LEU A 187 15.83 -0.82 -7.67
N SER A 188 15.49 0.32 -8.27
CA SER A 188 16.35 1.51 -8.29
C SER A 188 16.60 2.09 -6.89
N VAL A 189 15.61 2.03 -5.99
CA VAL A 189 15.76 2.54 -4.61
C VAL A 189 16.09 1.44 -3.59
N TYR A 190 16.35 0.21 -4.05
CA TYR A 190 16.56 -0.93 -3.16
C TYR A 190 17.78 -0.71 -2.23
N PRO A 191 17.64 -0.93 -0.91
CA PRO A 191 18.73 -0.76 0.03
C PRO A 191 19.77 -1.87 -0.13
N ASP A 192 21.00 -1.62 0.31
CA ASP A 192 22.03 -2.67 0.45
C ASP A 192 22.25 -3.52 -0.82
N LYS A 193 22.29 -2.84 -1.99
CA LYS A 193 22.43 -3.49 -3.31
C LYS A 193 23.61 -4.45 -3.39
N VAL A 194 24.70 -4.20 -2.66
CA VAL A 194 25.88 -5.07 -2.57
C VAL A 194 25.53 -6.51 -2.18
N PHE A 195 24.55 -6.69 -1.29
CA PHE A 195 24.17 -8.02 -0.80
C PHE A 195 23.04 -8.67 -1.60
N ASN A 196 22.21 -7.86 -2.25
CA ASN A 196 20.96 -8.31 -2.85
C ASN A 196 21.01 -8.38 -4.38
N PHE A 197 21.93 -7.64 -5.01
CA PHE A 197 22.09 -7.68 -6.46
C PHE A 197 23.06 -8.81 -6.83
N SER A 198 22.81 -9.44 -7.98
CA SER A 198 23.64 -10.52 -8.50
C SER A 198 23.91 -10.37 -10.00
N ALA A 199 25.02 -10.91 -10.47
CA ALA A 199 25.36 -10.91 -11.89
C ALA A 199 24.31 -11.67 -12.74
N ALA A 200 23.60 -12.65 -12.17
CA ALA A 200 22.56 -13.39 -12.88
C ALA A 200 21.36 -12.50 -13.28
N GLN A 201 21.07 -11.46 -12.48
CA GLN A 201 20.00 -10.51 -12.77
C GLN A 201 20.26 -9.70 -14.05
N LEU A 202 21.53 -9.47 -14.41
CA LEU A 202 21.91 -8.77 -15.64
C LEU A 202 21.40 -9.50 -16.89
N ALA A 203 21.33 -10.84 -16.87
CA ALA A 203 20.75 -11.60 -17.98
C ALA A 203 19.26 -11.29 -18.14
N THR A 204 18.52 -11.23 -17.03
CA THR A 204 17.09 -10.91 -17.02
C THR A 204 16.81 -9.46 -17.45
N ILE A 205 17.64 -8.52 -16.97
CA ILE A 205 17.58 -7.12 -17.40
C ILE A 205 17.86 -7.02 -18.90
N GLY A 206 18.91 -7.71 -19.38
CA GLY A 206 19.24 -7.78 -20.79
C GLY A 206 18.08 -8.30 -21.63
N GLU A 207 17.54 -9.48 -21.33
CA GLU A 207 16.37 -10.02 -22.02
C GLU A 207 15.21 -9.01 -22.09
N SER A 208 14.93 -8.32 -20.99
CA SER A 208 13.85 -7.33 -20.90
C SER A 208 14.11 -6.07 -21.74
N VAL A 209 15.35 -5.57 -21.81
CA VAL A 209 15.71 -4.43 -22.67
C VAL A 209 15.55 -4.76 -24.15
N PHE A 210 15.72 -6.03 -24.54
CA PHE A 210 15.54 -6.47 -25.93
C PHE A 210 14.09 -6.89 -26.25
N ASP A 211 13.22 -6.98 -25.25
CA ASP A 211 11.81 -7.33 -25.43
C ASP A 211 11.01 -6.15 -25.98
N LYS A 212 10.66 -6.22 -27.28
CA LYS A 212 9.88 -5.18 -27.98
C LYS A 212 8.42 -5.06 -27.50
N THR A 213 7.94 -5.99 -26.68
CA THR A 213 6.61 -5.89 -26.06
C THR A 213 6.61 -4.97 -24.84
N LEU A 214 7.78 -4.69 -24.24
CA LEU A 214 7.89 -3.73 -23.16
C LEU A 214 7.86 -2.29 -23.69
N PRO A 215 7.14 -1.38 -23.01
CA PRO A 215 7.15 0.04 -23.34
C PRO A 215 8.57 0.59 -23.36
N GLN A 216 8.82 1.52 -24.28
CA GLN A 216 10.13 2.17 -24.43
C GLN A 216 10.62 2.78 -23.12
N SER A 217 9.73 3.46 -22.38
CA SER A 217 10.04 4.08 -21.10
C SER A 217 10.56 3.07 -20.06
N LEU A 218 9.97 1.87 -20.03
CA LEU A 218 10.38 0.80 -19.14
C LEU A 218 11.74 0.20 -19.53
N ARG A 219 11.98 -0.02 -20.83
CA ARG A 219 13.27 -0.50 -21.35
C ARG A 219 14.39 0.48 -21.03
N ALA A 220 14.15 1.77 -21.23
CA ALA A 220 15.11 2.81 -20.91
C ALA A 220 15.37 2.91 -19.39
N ALA A 221 14.34 2.74 -18.54
CA ALA A 221 14.51 2.69 -17.09
C ALA A 221 15.37 1.49 -16.64
N LEU A 222 15.21 0.34 -17.29
CA LEU A 222 16.07 -0.83 -17.06
C LEU A 222 17.52 -0.57 -17.48
N VAL A 223 17.77 0.18 -18.56
CA VAL A 223 19.13 0.60 -18.92
C VAL A 223 19.72 1.53 -17.85
N LEU A 224 18.94 2.48 -17.33
CA LEU A 224 19.40 3.36 -16.25
C LEU A 224 19.76 2.59 -14.98
N LEU A 225 18.99 1.54 -14.64
CA LEU A 225 19.28 0.65 -13.52
C LEU A 225 20.66 -0.02 -13.65
N LEU A 226 21.17 -0.24 -14.87
CA LEU A 226 22.51 -0.78 -15.07
C LEU A 226 23.62 0.10 -14.50
N SER A 227 23.39 1.40 -14.26
CA SER A 227 24.37 2.24 -13.57
C SER A 227 24.67 1.74 -12.16
N ASP A 228 23.67 1.22 -11.45
CA ASP A 228 23.84 0.63 -10.12
C ASP A 228 24.63 -0.69 -10.21
N TYR A 229 24.27 -1.53 -11.18
CA TYR A 229 24.97 -2.80 -11.40
C TYR A 229 26.42 -2.61 -11.86
N TYR A 230 26.74 -1.53 -12.59
CA TYR A 230 28.10 -1.28 -13.06
C TYR A 230 29.07 -1.16 -11.88
N SER A 231 28.65 -0.56 -10.78
CA SER A 231 29.47 -0.40 -9.58
C SER A 231 29.76 -1.74 -8.88
N LEU A 232 28.92 -2.76 -9.07
CA LEU A 232 29.02 -4.07 -8.43
C LEU A 232 29.61 -5.15 -9.34
N PHE A 233 29.25 -5.11 -10.63
CA PHE A 233 29.60 -6.10 -11.66
C PHE A 233 30.06 -5.38 -12.95
N PRO A 234 31.20 -4.66 -12.90
CA PRO A 234 31.59 -3.75 -13.97
C PRO A 234 31.83 -4.45 -15.31
N THR A 235 32.42 -5.65 -15.30
CA THR A 235 32.76 -6.39 -16.53
C THR A 235 31.51 -6.87 -17.26
N GLU A 236 30.59 -7.50 -16.53
CA GLU A 236 29.33 -8.02 -17.05
C GLU A 236 28.41 -6.89 -17.51
N THR A 237 28.35 -5.81 -16.74
CA THR A 237 27.54 -4.64 -17.06
C THR A 237 28.08 -3.89 -18.27
N ASP A 238 29.40 -3.67 -18.37
CA ASP A 238 30.03 -3.06 -19.55
C ASP A 238 29.74 -3.87 -20.82
N LYS A 239 29.84 -5.21 -20.76
CA LYS A 239 29.51 -6.09 -21.88
C LYS A 239 28.05 -5.92 -22.32
N LEU A 240 27.11 -5.89 -21.37
CA LEU A 240 25.70 -5.71 -21.66
C LEU A 240 25.42 -4.32 -22.26
N LEU A 241 25.95 -3.25 -21.68
CA LEU A 241 25.78 -1.88 -22.17
C LEU A 241 26.31 -1.70 -23.60
N ARG A 242 27.47 -2.29 -23.92
CA ARG A 242 28.01 -2.29 -25.31
C ARG A 242 27.11 -3.03 -26.27
N THR A 243 26.53 -4.15 -25.82
CA THR A 243 25.57 -4.93 -26.61
C THR A 243 24.33 -4.09 -26.90
N ILE A 244 23.76 -3.44 -25.89
CA ILE A 244 22.61 -2.54 -26.02
C ILE A 244 22.94 -1.38 -26.98
N TYR A 245 24.07 -0.70 -26.80
CA TYR A 245 24.49 0.41 -27.64
C TYR A 245 24.65 0.01 -29.13
N GLY A 246 25.26 -1.16 -29.37
CA GLY A 246 25.53 -1.70 -30.71
C GLY A 246 24.33 -2.31 -31.43
N ALA A 247 23.22 -2.57 -30.72
CA ALA A 247 22.02 -3.21 -31.23
C ALA A 247 21.12 -2.24 -32.02
N ASP A 248 21.65 -1.72 -33.13
CA ASP A 248 20.92 -0.81 -34.01
C ASP A 248 19.61 -1.44 -34.51
N LYS A 249 18.50 -0.71 -34.38
CA LYS A 249 17.11 -1.13 -34.74
C LYS A 249 16.46 -2.19 -33.84
N GLU A 250 17.21 -2.87 -32.98
CA GLU A 250 16.65 -3.83 -32.01
C GLU A 250 16.24 -3.12 -30.72
N VAL A 251 17.09 -2.20 -30.27
CA VAL A 251 16.84 -1.35 -29.10
C VAL A 251 16.53 0.08 -29.57
N ASP A 252 15.60 0.74 -28.87
CA ASP A 252 15.23 2.11 -29.17
C ASP A 252 16.40 3.09 -28.93
N VAL A 253 16.35 4.24 -29.61
CA VAL A 253 17.45 5.20 -29.61
C VAL A 253 17.74 5.79 -28.21
N ILE A 254 16.72 5.88 -27.35
CA ILE A 254 16.84 6.48 -26.01
C ILE A 254 17.54 5.52 -25.07
N SER A 255 17.13 4.25 -25.05
CA SER A 255 17.85 3.18 -24.33
C SER A 255 19.31 3.09 -24.77
N ARG A 256 19.59 3.23 -26.07
CA ARG A 256 20.98 3.26 -26.60
C ARG A 256 21.75 4.50 -26.16
N ALA A 257 21.11 5.66 -26.10
CA ALA A 257 21.74 6.88 -25.62
C ALA A 257 22.07 6.80 -24.13
N PHE A 258 21.18 6.25 -23.30
CA PHE A 258 21.47 5.99 -21.89
C PHE A 258 22.60 4.98 -21.72
N ALA A 259 22.67 3.94 -22.55
CA ALA A 259 23.79 3.00 -22.50
C ALA A 259 25.12 3.69 -22.83
N ALA A 260 25.16 4.54 -23.86
CA ALA A 260 26.35 5.33 -24.20
C ALA A 260 26.75 6.31 -23.09
N ASP A 261 25.78 6.98 -22.46
CA ASP A 261 26.03 7.88 -21.35
C ASP A 261 26.64 7.15 -20.14
N ILE A 262 26.10 6.00 -19.73
CA ILE A 262 26.65 5.18 -18.65
C ILE A 262 28.08 4.71 -19.00
N LEU A 263 28.29 4.21 -20.22
CA LEU A 263 29.63 3.81 -20.69
C LEU A 263 30.62 4.99 -20.68
N ASN A 264 30.18 6.21 -20.98
CA ASN A 264 31.02 7.41 -20.95
C ASN A 264 31.39 7.85 -19.54
N ARG A 265 30.50 7.67 -18.56
CA ARG A 265 30.77 8.01 -17.15
C ARG A 265 31.79 7.07 -16.50
N HIS A 266 31.79 5.80 -16.88
CA HIS A 266 32.61 4.77 -16.24
C HIS A 266 33.78 4.25 -17.10
N GLY A 267 33.79 4.57 -18.39
CA GLY A 267 34.80 4.10 -19.34
C GLY A 267 35.89 5.14 -19.63
N GLN A 268 37.01 4.66 -20.19
CA GLN A 268 38.09 5.53 -20.69
C GLN A 268 37.85 5.99 -22.14
N LYS A 269 36.93 5.34 -22.86
CA LYS A 269 36.62 5.63 -24.27
C LYS A 269 35.33 6.43 -24.34
N THR A 270 35.36 7.52 -25.11
CA THR A 270 34.16 8.28 -25.44
C THR A 270 33.36 7.59 -26.55
N TRP A 271 32.11 7.29 -26.24
CA TRP A 271 31.07 6.79 -27.13
C TRP A 271 30.24 7.97 -27.62
N LEU A 272 29.93 7.97 -28.92
CA LEU A 272 29.07 8.98 -29.51
C LEU A 272 27.63 8.74 -29.03
N LEU A 273 26.99 9.80 -28.53
CA LEU A 273 25.57 9.76 -28.24
C LEU A 273 24.80 9.71 -29.56
N PRO A 274 23.83 8.79 -29.73
CA PRO A 274 22.92 8.81 -30.87
C PRO A 274 22.17 10.14 -30.95
N ASP A 275 21.86 10.60 -32.16
CA ASP A 275 20.99 11.76 -32.36
C ASP A 275 19.53 11.34 -32.09
N ILE A 276 18.84 12.10 -31.23
CA ILE A 276 17.45 11.83 -30.81
C ILE A 276 16.57 12.98 -31.24
N SER A 277 15.64 12.71 -32.14
CA SER A 277 14.66 13.69 -32.62
C SER A 277 13.61 14.04 -31.56
N GLU A 278 12.95 15.20 -31.71
CA GLU A 278 11.82 15.60 -30.86
C GLU A 278 10.69 14.56 -30.85
N ALA A 279 10.41 13.93 -32.00
CA ALA A 279 9.38 12.89 -32.10
C ALA A 279 9.72 11.66 -31.24
N GLN A 280 10.99 11.27 -31.18
CA GLN A 280 11.44 10.15 -30.34
C GLN A 280 11.39 10.49 -28.85
N TRP A 281 11.69 11.74 -28.47
CA TRP A 281 11.47 12.21 -27.10
C TRP A 281 9.98 12.19 -26.73
N ALA A 282 9.12 12.68 -27.61
CA ALA A 282 7.68 12.66 -27.40
C ALA A 282 7.14 11.23 -27.24
N GLU A 283 7.62 10.28 -28.04
CA GLU A 283 7.27 8.85 -27.91
C GLU A 283 7.66 8.29 -26.55
N TYR A 284 8.83 8.66 -26.02
CA TYR A 284 9.29 8.21 -24.70
C TYR A 284 8.49 8.79 -23.53
N TYR A 285 8.11 10.06 -23.58
CA TYR A 285 7.37 10.70 -22.48
C TYR A 285 5.87 10.39 -22.48
N ASN A 286 5.30 10.00 -23.63
CA ASN A 286 3.87 9.73 -23.76
C ASN A 286 3.50 8.24 -23.59
N ASN A 287 4.45 7.37 -23.26
CA ASN A 287 4.29 5.92 -23.08
C ASN A 287 4.82 5.42 -21.73
#